data_AF-A0A0F9DCN5-F1
#
_entry.id   AF-A0A0F9DCN5-F1
#
_cell.length_a   1.000
_cell.length_b   1.000
_cell.length_c   1.000
_cell.angle_alpha   90.00
_cell.angle_beta   90.00
_cell.angle_gamma   90.00
#
_symmetry.space_group_name_H-M   'P 1'
#
loop_
_entity.id
_entity.type
_entity.pdbx_description
1 polymer ?
#
loop_
_entity_poly.entity_id
_entity_poly.type
_entity_poly.pdbx_seq_one_letter_code
_entity_poly.pdbx_strand_id
1 'polypeptide(L)'
;REQHPTEEAQAFILNRFTTLSSEKARSEVLRLIEKHDLDTDLIEGYEKIFGVDTSEEMQKFQRRIGQTEKLTVGEPPKVFTMSNYLTEANNTVKVNGRSKVERDGHALTVFILGQQDTWQPYEDADPKTGARLLYRQEFPELEASLYMTGRVSAFENPESAEILLRWMDQFNIPPQAIPAFLENPDRFDELFTQKFEIESKNFELTTEFENFSNPDADNFIEDKDERAVAREKFKEDHPEWQSDNRRIEAIDNDATPDMTEKWVERGKLIDKFNPTGSEAQQWLIDNPDMHQWALDNELLTDDGTDWKPDVIRLNVDMRLLDEQYDELSTEGDVREDFLKVHSQYNDDRRRRTMRQLEASNELTETYVDYGKVIDEFSSGSSQSKIFRIDNPELDTFGTSEDTLGWTELDRTDEPIWRIDVQFEKQDTEYQDILDRLDGAEQTVATDRFLAANFEYHKKRVERDALKLNFPRVEEFITWHTDNTLSRTETLEASLPFYEDDWYLMEHPEFYNQMLIQKIFTTRRDFRLVPMKDGRPDRVVGRKYVDYLSIKNNQSLRDQFRIDNTDLDEWGVSVGIWTRT
;
A
#
# COMPACT_ATOMS: atom_id res chain seq x y z
N ARG A 1 29.55 -72.62 -12.49
CA ARG A 1 30.71 -72.06 -13.21
C ARG A 1 31.28 -70.91 -12.40
N GLU A 2 30.53 -69.83 -12.23
CA GLU A 2 30.96 -68.63 -11.48
C GLU A 2 31.37 -68.91 -10.01
N GLN A 3 30.67 -69.82 -9.32
CA GLN A 3 31.00 -70.22 -7.94
C GLN A 3 32.20 -71.20 -7.83
N HIS A 4 32.69 -71.74 -8.95
CA HIS A 4 33.77 -72.73 -8.99
C HIS A 4 34.84 -72.33 -10.03
N PRO A 5 35.56 -71.22 -9.81
CA PRO A 5 36.47 -70.63 -10.80
C PRO A 5 37.62 -71.56 -11.19
N THR A 6 38.11 -72.39 -10.27
CA THR A 6 39.20 -73.33 -10.53
C THR A 6 38.78 -74.46 -11.46
N GLU A 7 37.60 -75.03 -11.24
CA GLU A 7 37.06 -76.09 -12.09
C GLU A 7 36.69 -75.55 -13.48
N GLU A 8 36.17 -74.32 -13.54
CA GLU A 8 35.90 -73.63 -14.80
C GLU A 8 37.18 -73.41 -15.62
N ALA A 9 38.25 -72.92 -14.98
CA ALA A 9 39.54 -72.69 -15.63
C ALA A 9 40.14 -73.98 -16.22
N GLN A 10 40.10 -75.08 -15.46
CA GLN A 10 40.53 -76.39 -15.93
C GLN A 10 39.70 -76.88 -17.11
N ALA A 11 38.36 -76.73 -17.03
CA ALA A 11 37.47 -77.14 -18.10
C ALA A 11 37.66 -76.30 -19.37
N PHE A 12 38.01 -75.02 -19.25
CA PHE A 12 38.36 -74.14 -20.36
C PHE A 12 39.66 -74.59 -21.05
N ILE A 13 40.74 -74.84 -20.29
CA ILE A 13 42.02 -75.34 -20.84
C ILE A 13 41.86 -76.72 -21.51
N LEU A 14 40.93 -77.55 -21.02
CA LEU A 14 40.60 -78.85 -21.61
C LEU A 14 39.60 -78.75 -22.80
N ASN A 15 39.38 -77.55 -23.36
CA ASN A 15 38.50 -77.27 -24.50
C ASN A 15 37.04 -77.75 -24.29
N ARG A 16 36.57 -77.82 -23.04
CA ARG A 16 35.16 -78.13 -22.74
C ARG A 16 34.27 -76.90 -22.82
N PHE A 17 34.87 -75.71 -22.71
CA PHE A 17 34.23 -74.41 -22.84
C PHE A 17 35.13 -73.45 -23.60
N THR A 18 34.53 -72.49 -24.32
CA THR A 18 35.25 -71.43 -25.06
C THR A 18 35.06 -70.05 -24.44
N THR A 19 34.48 -69.97 -23.24
CA THR A 19 34.21 -68.74 -22.49
C THR A 19 34.52 -68.92 -21.01
N LEU A 20 34.75 -67.83 -20.29
CA LEU A 20 34.99 -67.81 -18.84
C LEU A 20 33.98 -66.88 -18.16
N SER A 21 33.43 -67.32 -17.02
CA SER A 21 32.36 -66.60 -16.33
C SER A 21 32.84 -65.63 -15.24
N SER A 22 34.08 -65.75 -14.77
CA SER A 22 34.59 -64.92 -13.67
C SER A 22 36.06 -64.53 -13.83
N GLU A 23 36.46 -63.43 -13.19
CA GLU A 23 37.86 -62.97 -13.19
C GLU A 23 38.79 -63.97 -12.50
N LYS A 24 38.32 -64.59 -11.42
CA LYS A 24 39.05 -65.66 -10.72
C LYS A 24 39.36 -66.83 -11.65
N ALA A 25 38.42 -67.20 -12.54
CA ALA A 25 38.66 -68.24 -13.54
C ALA A 25 39.69 -67.80 -14.59
N ARG A 26 39.65 -66.53 -15.04
CA ARG A 26 40.64 -65.98 -15.98
C ARG A 26 42.06 -65.96 -15.41
N SER A 27 42.23 -65.47 -14.18
CA SER A 27 43.53 -65.49 -13.49
C SER A 27 44.04 -66.92 -13.30
N GLU A 28 43.15 -67.85 -12.96
CA GLU A 28 43.50 -69.25 -12.78
C GLU A 28 43.91 -69.92 -14.11
N VAL A 29 43.28 -69.58 -15.24
CA VAL A 29 43.71 -70.04 -16.57
C VAL A 29 45.14 -69.59 -16.86
N LEU A 30 45.45 -68.30 -16.67
CA LEU A 30 46.80 -67.77 -16.87
C LEU A 30 47.82 -68.46 -15.94
N ARG A 31 47.46 -68.67 -14.67
CA ARG A 31 48.30 -69.40 -13.70
C ARG A 31 48.54 -70.84 -14.11
N LEU A 32 47.55 -71.53 -14.67
CA LEU A 32 47.67 -72.91 -15.13
C LEU A 32 48.51 -73.01 -16.41
N ILE A 33 48.37 -72.06 -17.33
CA ILE A 33 49.22 -71.94 -18.53
C ILE A 33 50.68 -71.76 -18.11
N GLU A 34 50.97 -70.80 -17.24
CA GLU A 34 52.33 -70.53 -16.74
C GLU A 34 52.91 -71.73 -15.97
N LYS A 35 52.11 -72.31 -15.06
CA LYS A 35 52.56 -73.44 -14.22
C LYS A 35 52.90 -74.70 -15.04
N HIS A 36 52.20 -74.92 -16.15
CA HIS A 36 52.29 -76.14 -16.94
C HIS A 36 52.89 -75.95 -18.34
N ASP A 37 53.37 -74.74 -18.65
CA ASP A 37 53.96 -74.38 -19.95
C ASP A 37 53.06 -74.79 -21.13
N LEU A 38 51.78 -74.44 -21.02
CA LEU A 38 50.77 -74.86 -21.99
C LEU A 38 50.84 -74.02 -23.27
N ASP A 39 50.79 -74.69 -24.42
CA ASP A 39 50.67 -74.05 -25.72
C ASP A 39 49.28 -73.42 -25.89
N THR A 40 49.23 -72.09 -25.99
CA THR A 40 47.99 -71.31 -26.06
C THR A 40 47.24 -71.52 -27.37
N ASP A 41 47.93 -71.91 -28.46
CA ASP A 41 47.33 -72.18 -29.77
C ASP A 41 46.42 -73.42 -29.74
N LEU A 42 46.60 -74.29 -28.73
CA LEU A 42 45.79 -75.51 -28.53
C LEU A 42 44.56 -75.29 -27.65
N ILE A 43 44.39 -74.08 -27.08
CA ILE A 43 43.27 -73.76 -26.18
C ILE A 43 42.19 -73.01 -26.98
N GLU A 44 41.08 -73.69 -27.26
CA GLU A 44 39.97 -73.15 -28.04
C GLU A 44 39.31 -71.96 -27.32
N GLY A 45 39.30 -70.80 -27.97
CA GLY A 45 38.76 -69.56 -27.42
C GLY A 45 39.76 -68.72 -26.61
N TYR A 46 41.02 -69.16 -26.48
CA TYR A 46 42.08 -68.37 -25.85
C TYR A 46 42.23 -66.98 -26.50
N GLU A 47 42.40 -66.93 -27.82
CA GLU A 47 42.55 -65.68 -28.57
C GLU A 47 41.40 -64.70 -28.34
N LYS A 48 40.16 -65.20 -28.27
CA LYS A 48 38.97 -64.38 -28.04
C LYS A 48 38.97 -63.69 -26.67
N ILE A 49 39.52 -64.33 -25.64
CA ILE A 49 39.48 -63.84 -24.26
C ILE A 49 40.77 -63.10 -23.89
N PHE A 50 41.93 -63.63 -24.30
CA PHE A 50 43.24 -63.16 -23.87
C PHE A 50 44.07 -62.53 -25.00
N GLY A 51 43.87 -62.94 -26.26
CA GLY A 51 44.67 -62.50 -27.42
C GLY A 51 44.25 -61.17 -28.06
N VAL A 52 43.03 -60.69 -27.79
CA VAL A 52 42.58 -59.37 -28.26
C VAL A 52 43.29 -58.24 -27.50
N ASP A 53 43.91 -57.30 -28.20
CA ASP A 53 44.31 -56.01 -27.61
C ASP A 53 43.05 -55.17 -27.39
N THR A 54 42.59 -55.14 -26.13
CA THR A 54 41.37 -54.41 -25.79
C THR A 54 41.54 -52.89 -25.94
N SER A 55 42.77 -52.39 -25.97
CA SER A 55 43.05 -50.97 -26.21
C SER A 55 42.79 -50.58 -27.66
N GLU A 56 43.23 -51.41 -28.62
CA GLU A 56 42.97 -51.19 -30.04
C GLU A 56 41.45 -51.24 -30.36
N GLU A 57 40.74 -52.20 -29.76
CA GLU A 57 39.28 -52.32 -29.91
C GLU A 57 38.55 -51.09 -29.35
N MET A 58 38.91 -50.66 -28.14
CA MET A 58 38.29 -49.47 -27.53
C MET A 58 38.61 -48.19 -28.29
N GLN A 59 39.79 -48.09 -28.92
CA GLN A 59 40.13 -46.97 -29.79
C GLN A 59 39.22 -46.89 -31.02
N LYS A 60 38.79 -48.04 -31.58
CA LYS A 60 37.81 -48.08 -32.68
C LYS A 60 36.46 -47.52 -32.23
N PHE A 61 36.01 -47.86 -31.03
CA PHE A 61 34.78 -47.30 -30.46
C PHE A 61 34.91 -45.82 -30.10
N GLN A 62 36.04 -45.36 -29.57
CA GLN A 62 36.23 -43.95 -29.22
C GLN A 62 36.15 -43.05 -30.46
N ARG A 63 36.71 -43.49 -31.60
CA ARG A 63 36.62 -42.74 -32.86
C ARG A 63 35.18 -42.56 -33.37
N ARG A 64 34.26 -43.42 -32.94
CA ARG A 64 32.83 -43.37 -33.34
C ARG A 64 32.04 -42.38 -32.49
N ILE A 65 32.53 -41.98 -31.32
CA ILE A 65 31.85 -41.05 -30.42
C ILE A 65 31.48 -39.76 -31.15
N GLY A 66 30.20 -39.41 -31.11
CA GLY A 66 29.63 -38.24 -31.78
C GLY A 66 29.41 -38.39 -33.30
N GLN A 67 29.69 -39.54 -33.88
CA GLN A 67 29.43 -39.84 -35.30
C GLN A 67 28.02 -40.41 -35.50
N THR A 68 27.37 -40.04 -36.60
CA THR A 68 26.07 -40.59 -36.98
C THR A 68 26.23 -41.89 -37.75
N GLU A 69 25.58 -42.96 -37.29
CA GLU A 69 25.70 -44.30 -37.84
C GLU A 69 24.34 -44.92 -38.15
N LYS A 70 24.25 -45.67 -39.27
CA LYS A 70 23.09 -46.53 -39.55
C LYS A 70 23.28 -47.87 -38.85
N LEU A 71 22.62 -48.03 -37.71
CA LEU A 71 22.73 -49.25 -36.89
C LEU A 71 21.95 -50.44 -37.47
N THR A 72 20.85 -50.19 -38.19
CA THR A 72 20.04 -51.24 -38.85
C THR A 72 19.49 -50.77 -40.21
N VAL A 73 19.26 -51.73 -41.11
CA VAL A 73 18.71 -51.45 -42.45
C VAL A 73 17.21 -51.13 -42.32
N GLY A 74 16.84 -49.87 -42.51
CA GLY A 74 15.46 -49.39 -42.45
C GLY A 74 15.17 -48.41 -41.32
N GLU A 75 16.08 -48.27 -40.36
CA GLU A 75 15.97 -47.27 -39.28
C GLU A 75 16.74 -45.98 -39.60
N PRO A 76 16.34 -44.85 -38.98
CA PRO A 76 17.09 -43.60 -39.09
C PRO A 76 18.48 -43.74 -38.46
N PRO A 77 19.49 -43.06 -39.01
CA PRO A 77 20.83 -43.06 -38.47
C PRO A 77 20.83 -42.42 -37.06
N LYS A 78 21.55 -43.04 -36.11
CA LYS A 78 21.66 -42.59 -34.71
C LYS A 78 23.09 -42.17 -34.41
N VAL A 79 23.25 -41.19 -33.54
CA VAL A 79 24.59 -40.75 -33.07
C VAL A 79 25.12 -41.78 -32.07
N PHE A 80 26.39 -42.15 -32.19
CA PHE A 80 27.06 -43.02 -31.24
C PHE A 80 27.50 -42.19 -30.02
N THR A 81 26.77 -42.33 -28.91
CA THR A 81 26.92 -41.53 -27.70
C THR A 81 27.88 -42.15 -26.68
N MET A 82 28.20 -41.41 -25.62
CA MET A 82 28.91 -41.94 -24.45
C MET A 82 28.16 -43.08 -23.75
N SER A 83 26.83 -43.12 -23.83
CA SER A 83 26.03 -44.27 -23.36
C SER A 83 26.31 -45.53 -24.20
N ASN A 84 26.43 -45.38 -25.51
CA ASN A 84 26.82 -46.48 -26.40
C ASN A 84 28.26 -46.92 -26.13
N TYR A 85 29.18 -45.98 -25.96
CA TYR A 85 30.57 -46.28 -25.63
C TYR A 85 30.69 -47.07 -24.32
N LEU A 86 29.98 -46.65 -23.27
CA LEU A 86 29.92 -47.38 -22.00
C LEU A 86 29.36 -48.79 -22.16
N THR A 87 28.36 -48.98 -23.03
CA THR A 87 27.81 -50.31 -23.34
C THR A 87 28.89 -51.20 -23.97
N GLU A 88 29.68 -50.69 -24.91
CA GLU A 88 30.78 -51.44 -25.52
C GLU A 88 31.94 -51.70 -24.56
N ALA A 89 32.25 -50.76 -23.67
CA ALA A 89 33.21 -50.97 -22.59
C ALA A 89 32.76 -52.12 -21.67
N ASN A 90 31.50 -52.13 -21.24
CA ASN A 90 30.93 -53.20 -20.42
C ASN A 90 30.90 -54.56 -21.15
N ASN A 91 30.59 -54.58 -22.46
CA ASN A 91 30.67 -55.78 -23.28
C ASN A 91 32.11 -56.33 -23.34
N THR A 92 33.09 -55.44 -23.51
CA THR A 92 34.52 -55.80 -23.56
C THR A 92 34.97 -56.37 -22.20
N VAL A 93 34.59 -55.74 -21.09
CA VAL A 93 34.85 -56.27 -19.73
C VAL A 93 34.20 -57.64 -19.53
N LYS A 94 32.97 -57.83 -19.98
CA LYS A 94 32.25 -59.10 -19.87
C LYS A 94 32.96 -60.24 -20.61
N VAL A 95 33.55 -59.96 -21.77
CA VAL A 95 34.26 -60.96 -22.59
C VAL A 95 35.68 -61.19 -22.05
N ASN A 96 36.48 -60.14 -21.92
CA ASN A 96 37.92 -60.22 -21.72
C ASN A 96 38.35 -60.14 -20.24
N GLY A 97 37.45 -59.72 -19.35
CA GLY A 97 37.75 -59.52 -17.93
C GLY A 97 38.25 -58.10 -17.63
N ARG A 98 37.85 -57.57 -16.47
CA ARG A 98 38.13 -56.19 -16.08
C ARG A 98 39.63 -55.94 -15.92
N SER A 99 40.36 -56.87 -15.30
CA SER A 99 41.80 -56.69 -15.06
C SER A 99 42.60 -56.66 -16.37
N LYS A 100 42.14 -57.36 -17.42
CA LYS A 100 42.75 -57.25 -18.75
C LYS A 100 42.50 -55.89 -19.38
N VAL A 101 41.24 -55.41 -19.37
CA VAL A 101 40.87 -54.11 -19.94
C VAL A 101 41.64 -52.97 -19.27
N GLU A 102 41.76 -53.00 -17.94
CA GLU A 102 42.53 -52.00 -17.18
C GLU A 102 44.03 -52.07 -17.45
N ARG A 103 44.59 -53.28 -17.61
CA ARG A 103 46.01 -53.48 -17.93
C ARG A 103 46.36 -53.03 -19.34
N ASP A 104 45.52 -53.31 -20.33
CA ASP A 104 45.73 -52.90 -21.72
C ASP A 104 45.57 -51.37 -21.86
N GLY A 105 44.85 -50.71 -20.93
CA GLY A 105 45.11 -49.32 -20.55
C GLY A 105 44.53 -48.23 -21.46
N HIS A 106 43.43 -48.50 -22.19
CA HIS A 106 42.76 -47.45 -22.97
C HIS A 106 42.19 -46.35 -22.06
N ALA A 107 42.72 -45.13 -22.16
CA ALA A 107 42.52 -44.06 -21.19
C ALA A 107 41.03 -43.78 -20.86
N LEU A 108 40.20 -43.55 -21.88
CA LEU A 108 38.77 -43.28 -21.68
C LEU A 108 38.02 -44.48 -21.08
N THR A 109 38.43 -45.70 -21.41
CA THR A 109 37.79 -46.92 -20.91
C THR A 109 38.11 -47.16 -19.45
N VAL A 110 39.39 -47.03 -19.08
CA VAL A 110 39.79 -47.16 -17.68
C VAL A 110 39.14 -46.08 -16.83
N PHE A 111 39.10 -44.85 -17.35
CA PHE A 111 38.42 -43.74 -16.70
C PHE A 111 36.92 -44.01 -16.47
N ILE A 112 36.16 -44.35 -17.52
CA ILE A 112 34.70 -44.53 -17.40
C ILE A 112 34.33 -45.72 -16.52
N LEU A 113 35.13 -46.80 -16.54
CA LEU A 113 34.92 -47.96 -15.66
C LEU A 113 35.22 -47.63 -14.20
N GLY A 114 36.23 -46.79 -13.95
CA GLY A 114 36.53 -46.26 -12.62
C GLY A 114 35.40 -45.38 -12.09
N GLN A 115 34.86 -44.49 -12.93
CA GLN A 115 33.68 -43.68 -12.58
C GLN A 115 32.45 -44.55 -12.33
N GLN A 116 32.25 -45.61 -13.11
CA GLN A 116 31.12 -46.53 -12.89
C GLN A 116 31.14 -47.20 -11.50
N ASP A 117 32.32 -47.42 -10.91
CA ASP A 117 32.42 -47.98 -9.56
C ASP A 117 31.95 -47.02 -8.48
N THR A 118 31.98 -45.71 -8.74
CA THR A 118 31.51 -44.70 -7.78
C THR A 118 30.00 -44.60 -7.72
N TRP A 119 29.26 -45.20 -8.67
CA TRP A 119 27.80 -45.07 -8.77
C TRP A 119 27.02 -45.86 -7.71
N GLN A 120 27.63 -46.86 -7.09
CA GLN A 120 26.92 -47.78 -6.19
C GLN A 120 26.21 -47.06 -5.02
N PRO A 121 26.86 -46.12 -4.28
CA PRO A 121 26.19 -45.37 -3.22
C PRO A 121 24.98 -44.56 -3.71
N TYR A 122 25.08 -43.95 -4.89
CA TYR A 122 23.96 -43.22 -5.51
C TYR A 122 22.81 -44.16 -5.89
N GLU A 123 23.11 -45.34 -6.44
CA GLU A 123 22.08 -46.30 -6.81
C GLU A 123 21.40 -46.93 -5.60
N ASP A 124 22.13 -47.11 -4.50
CA ASP A 124 21.62 -47.63 -3.22
C ASP A 124 20.80 -46.60 -2.44
N ALA A 125 20.97 -45.30 -2.72
CA ALA A 125 20.18 -44.24 -2.11
C ALA A 125 18.70 -44.31 -2.55
N ASP A 126 17.79 -44.09 -1.60
CA ASP A 126 16.34 -44.22 -1.85
C ASP A 126 15.88 -43.13 -2.85
N PRO A 127 15.34 -43.52 -4.02
CA PRO A 127 14.84 -42.56 -5.01
C PRO A 127 13.55 -41.87 -4.60
N LYS A 128 12.86 -42.32 -3.55
CA LYS A 128 11.62 -41.72 -3.05
C LYS A 128 11.86 -40.67 -1.99
N THR A 129 13.07 -40.59 -1.48
CA THR A 129 13.50 -39.55 -0.55
C THR A 129 14.39 -38.55 -1.29
N GLY A 130 14.89 -37.51 -0.61
CA GLY A 130 15.79 -36.54 -1.21
C GLY A 130 17.26 -36.98 -1.21
N ALA A 131 17.55 -38.22 -0.80
CA ALA A 131 18.91 -38.75 -0.70
C ALA A 131 19.66 -38.74 -2.04
N ARG A 132 19.02 -39.12 -3.16
CA ARG A 132 19.68 -39.08 -4.49
C ARG A 132 19.97 -37.67 -4.97
N LEU A 133 19.15 -36.69 -4.57
CA LEU A 133 19.38 -35.28 -4.86
C LEU A 133 20.61 -34.78 -4.07
N LEU A 134 20.66 -35.06 -2.76
CA LEU A 134 21.83 -34.73 -1.92
C LEU A 134 23.13 -35.33 -2.47
N TYR A 135 23.11 -36.60 -2.85
CA TYR A 135 24.29 -37.24 -3.45
C TYR A 135 24.77 -36.53 -4.73
N ARG A 136 23.86 -36.02 -5.55
CA ARG A 136 24.21 -35.27 -6.76
C ARG A 136 24.73 -33.87 -6.44
N GLN A 137 24.18 -33.23 -5.41
CA GLN A 137 24.63 -31.94 -4.90
C GLN A 137 26.03 -32.03 -4.25
N GLU A 138 26.32 -33.11 -3.51
CA GLU A 138 27.58 -33.26 -2.75
C GLU A 138 28.74 -33.84 -3.54
N PHE A 139 28.47 -34.66 -4.57
CA PHE A 139 29.50 -35.41 -5.32
C PHE A 139 29.50 -35.05 -6.81
N PRO A 140 30.09 -33.90 -7.19
CA PRO A 140 29.99 -33.37 -8.56
C PRO A 140 30.69 -34.25 -9.61
N GLU A 141 31.80 -34.93 -9.27
CA GLU A 141 32.42 -35.91 -10.19
C GLU A 141 31.48 -37.08 -10.50
N LEU A 142 30.78 -37.60 -9.48
CA LEU A 142 29.81 -38.66 -9.65
C LEU A 142 28.68 -38.18 -10.58
N GLU A 143 28.06 -37.04 -10.30
CA GLU A 143 26.99 -36.51 -11.13
C GLU A 143 27.45 -36.26 -12.58
N ALA A 144 28.62 -35.64 -12.79
CA ALA A 144 29.18 -35.44 -14.12
C ALA A 144 29.30 -36.75 -14.92
N SER A 145 29.66 -37.85 -14.24
CA SER A 145 29.80 -39.16 -14.89
C SER A 145 28.45 -39.81 -15.21
N LEU A 146 27.44 -39.62 -14.33
CA LEU A 146 26.06 -40.02 -14.58
C LEU A 146 25.49 -39.25 -15.77
N TYR A 147 25.72 -37.93 -15.83
CA TYR A 147 25.26 -37.06 -16.91
C TYR A 147 25.90 -37.43 -18.24
N MET A 148 27.24 -37.56 -18.26
CA MET A 148 28.01 -37.94 -19.45
C MET A 148 27.49 -39.23 -20.08
N THR A 149 27.08 -40.20 -19.25
CA THR A 149 26.65 -41.53 -19.69
C THR A 149 25.14 -41.64 -19.93
N GLY A 150 24.39 -40.56 -19.71
CA GLY A 150 22.95 -40.48 -19.92
C GLY A 150 22.10 -41.15 -18.83
N ARG A 151 22.63 -41.29 -17.61
CA ARG A 151 21.86 -41.76 -16.44
C ARG A 151 21.04 -40.64 -15.81
N VAL A 152 21.51 -39.41 -15.91
CA VAL A 152 20.77 -38.19 -15.56
C VAL A 152 20.84 -37.20 -16.72
N SER A 153 19.92 -36.23 -16.75
CA SER A 153 19.77 -35.28 -17.86
C SER A 153 19.81 -33.81 -17.42
N ALA A 154 19.99 -33.56 -16.13
CA ALA A 154 20.12 -32.23 -15.52
C ALA A 154 21.30 -32.24 -14.54
N PHE A 155 21.84 -31.06 -14.24
CA PHE A 155 22.82 -30.89 -13.16
C PHE A 155 22.10 -30.38 -11.91
N GLU A 156 22.38 -30.99 -10.77
CA GLU A 156 22.00 -30.42 -9.47
C GLU A 156 23.17 -29.65 -8.87
N ASN A 157 24.41 -29.96 -9.26
CA ASN A 157 25.60 -29.20 -8.87
C ASN A 157 26.26 -28.56 -10.12
N PRO A 158 26.46 -27.23 -10.15
CA PRO A 158 27.10 -26.55 -11.27
C PRO A 158 28.56 -26.94 -11.50
N GLU A 159 29.30 -27.33 -10.45
CA GLU A 159 30.66 -27.86 -10.57
C GLU A 159 30.69 -29.15 -11.41
N SER A 160 29.61 -29.95 -11.39
CA SER A 160 29.46 -31.13 -12.26
C SER A 160 29.56 -30.78 -13.74
N ALA A 161 29.03 -29.62 -14.14
CA ALA A 161 29.10 -29.16 -15.53
C ALA A 161 30.53 -28.76 -15.91
N GLU A 162 31.26 -28.07 -15.03
CA GLU A 162 32.67 -27.73 -15.26
C GLU A 162 33.54 -28.99 -15.40
N ILE A 163 33.29 -29.99 -14.54
CA ILE A 163 33.97 -31.29 -14.59
C ILE A 163 33.65 -32.01 -15.90
N LEU A 164 32.38 -32.03 -16.31
CA LEU A 164 31.98 -32.62 -17.59
C LEU A 164 32.71 -31.95 -18.76
N LEU A 165 32.72 -30.62 -18.82
CA LEU A 165 33.40 -29.86 -19.89
C LEU A 165 34.89 -30.18 -19.93
N ARG A 166 35.53 -30.30 -18.75
CA ARG A 166 36.94 -30.70 -18.63
C ARG A 166 37.18 -32.12 -19.18
N TRP A 167 36.30 -33.07 -18.88
CA TRP A 167 36.41 -34.43 -19.41
C TRP A 167 36.12 -34.51 -20.91
N MET A 168 35.17 -33.70 -21.39
CA MET A 168 34.89 -33.59 -22.82
C MET A 168 36.11 -33.11 -23.59
N ASP A 169 36.80 -32.08 -23.09
CA ASP A 169 38.06 -31.61 -23.67
C ASP A 169 39.16 -32.67 -23.57
N GLN A 170 39.38 -33.23 -22.37
CA GLN A 170 40.41 -34.23 -22.11
C GLN A 170 40.32 -35.46 -23.03
N PHE A 171 39.11 -35.94 -23.31
CA PHE A 171 38.87 -37.15 -24.10
C PHE A 171 38.37 -36.87 -25.52
N ASN A 172 38.32 -35.60 -25.92
CA ASN A 172 37.82 -35.13 -27.21
C ASN A 172 36.40 -35.67 -27.52
N ILE A 173 35.50 -35.56 -26.53
CA ILE A 173 34.09 -35.95 -26.62
C ILE A 173 33.31 -34.72 -27.10
N PRO A 174 32.72 -34.75 -28.30
CA PRO A 174 31.94 -33.62 -28.80
C PRO A 174 30.57 -33.54 -28.10
N PRO A 175 29.92 -32.36 -28.02
CA PRO A 175 28.66 -32.18 -27.27
C PRO A 175 27.55 -33.16 -27.68
N GLN A 176 27.37 -33.40 -28.98
CA GLN A 176 26.35 -34.33 -29.48
C GLN A 176 26.58 -35.80 -29.09
N ALA A 177 27.74 -36.14 -28.51
CA ALA A 177 27.97 -37.46 -27.96
C ALA A 177 27.42 -37.64 -26.54
N ILE A 178 27.10 -36.54 -25.85
CA ILE A 178 26.44 -36.57 -24.55
C ILE A 178 24.93 -36.72 -24.79
N PRO A 179 24.27 -37.75 -24.23
CA PRO A 179 22.87 -38.02 -24.51
C PRO A 179 21.94 -36.82 -24.25
N ALA A 180 22.15 -36.08 -23.17
CA ALA A 180 21.33 -34.94 -22.81
C ALA A 180 21.46 -33.75 -23.78
N PHE A 181 22.66 -33.47 -24.29
CA PHE A 181 22.91 -32.42 -25.31
C PHE A 181 22.45 -32.85 -26.71
N LEU A 182 22.50 -34.15 -27.00
CA LEU A 182 21.94 -34.69 -28.25
C LEU A 182 20.42 -34.54 -28.29
N GLU A 183 19.75 -34.78 -27.16
CA GLU A 183 18.31 -34.63 -27.02
C GLU A 183 17.87 -33.17 -27.07
N ASN A 184 18.57 -32.30 -26.33
CA ASN A 184 18.36 -30.86 -26.34
C ASN A 184 19.71 -30.12 -26.42
N PRO A 185 20.09 -29.61 -27.60
CA PRO A 185 21.32 -28.84 -27.79
C PRO A 185 21.41 -27.60 -26.90
N ASP A 186 20.27 -26.96 -26.59
CA ASP A 186 20.23 -25.72 -25.81
C ASP A 186 20.80 -25.94 -24.40
N ARG A 187 20.72 -27.17 -23.85
CA ARG A 187 21.34 -27.53 -22.56
C ARG A 187 22.86 -27.35 -22.53
N PHE A 188 23.52 -27.43 -23.67
CA PHE A 188 24.96 -27.15 -23.76
C PHE A 188 25.22 -25.64 -23.77
N ASP A 189 24.42 -24.90 -24.53
CA ASP A 189 24.54 -23.44 -24.64
C ASP A 189 24.19 -22.75 -23.32
N GLU A 190 23.22 -23.29 -22.57
CA GLU A 190 22.81 -22.85 -21.22
C GLU A 190 24.00 -22.75 -20.24
N LEU A 191 24.99 -23.65 -20.35
CA LEU A 191 26.18 -23.68 -19.48
C LEU A 191 27.07 -22.43 -19.63
N PHE A 192 26.85 -21.63 -20.66
CA PHE A 192 27.62 -20.42 -20.96
C PHE A 192 26.76 -19.15 -20.84
N THR A 193 25.60 -19.25 -20.21
CA THR A 193 24.69 -18.12 -19.99
C THR A 193 24.94 -17.42 -18.66
N GLN A 194 24.52 -16.16 -18.58
CA GLN A 194 24.52 -15.41 -17.32
C GLN A 194 23.69 -16.09 -16.22
N LYS A 195 22.59 -16.78 -16.60
CA LYS A 195 21.78 -17.55 -15.66
C LYS A 195 22.63 -18.61 -14.94
N PHE A 196 23.37 -19.41 -15.70
CA PHE A 196 24.23 -20.45 -15.14
C PHE A 196 25.33 -19.88 -14.23
N GLU A 197 25.91 -18.72 -14.58
CA GLU A 197 26.87 -18.02 -13.72
C GLU A 197 26.26 -17.62 -12.36
N ILE A 198 25.01 -17.14 -12.36
CA ILE A 198 24.29 -16.75 -11.14
C ILE A 198 23.91 -17.98 -10.31
N GLU A 199 23.42 -19.05 -10.95
CA GLU A 199 23.11 -20.32 -10.29
C GLU A 199 24.38 -20.93 -9.65
N SER A 200 25.50 -20.89 -10.36
CA SER A 200 26.80 -21.35 -9.87
C SER A 200 27.28 -20.56 -8.65
N LYS A 201 27.17 -19.23 -8.71
CA LYS A 201 27.52 -18.35 -7.60
C LYS A 201 26.69 -18.63 -6.34
N ASN A 202 25.41 -18.96 -6.51
CA ASN A 202 24.44 -19.09 -5.42
C ASN A 202 24.17 -20.53 -4.98
N PHE A 203 24.81 -21.51 -5.60
CA PHE A 203 24.54 -22.94 -5.42
C PHE A 203 24.46 -23.38 -3.95
N GLU A 204 25.45 -23.03 -3.14
CA GLU A 204 25.51 -23.37 -1.71
C GLU A 204 24.27 -22.83 -0.95
N LEU A 205 23.91 -21.57 -1.18
CA LEU A 205 22.77 -20.92 -0.53
C LEU A 205 21.43 -21.50 -1.03
N THR A 206 21.31 -21.74 -2.33
CA THR A 206 20.11 -22.38 -2.90
C THR A 206 19.92 -23.79 -2.34
N THR A 207 21.01 -24.56 -2.24
CA THR A 207 21.00 -25.91 -1.67
C THR A 207 20.60 -25.88 -0.20
N GLU A 208 21.17 -24.97 0.60
CA GLU A 208 20.78 -24.79 2.00
C GLU A 208 19.28 -24.49 2.13
N PHE A 209 18.76 -23.58 1.31
CA PHE A 209 17.35 -23.16 1.33
C PHE A 209 16.37 -24.29 0.94
N GLU A 210 16.71 -25.05 -0.10
CA GLU A 210 15.91 -26.19 -0.55
C GLU A 210 15.88 -27.32 0.48
N ASN A 211 17.02 -27.56 1.13
CA ASN A 211 17.19 -28.64 2.09
C ASN A 211 16.40 -28.46 3.40
N PHE A 212 15.90 -27.26 3.71
CA PHE A 212 14.88 -27.08 4.74
C PHE A 212 13.63 -27.97 4.53
N SER A 213 13.38 -28.43 3.31
CA SER A 213 12.27 -29.34 2.96
C SER A 213 12.67 -30.77 2.60
N ASN A 214 13.96 -31.11 2.66
CA ASN A 214 14.48 -32.42 2.29
C ASN A 214 14.71 -33.30 3.52
N PRO A 215 13.94 -34.40 3.73
CA PRO A 215 14.04 -35.24 4.94
C PRO A 215 15.39 -35.90 5.19
N ASP A 216 16.23 -36.02 4.16
CA ASP A 216 17.57 -36.62 4.29
C ASP A 216 18.66 -35.59 4.59
N ALA A 217 18.33 -34.29 4.54
CA ALA A 217 19.29 -33.22 4.75
C ALA A 217 19.44 -32.87 6.24
N ASP A 218 20.65 -32.46 6.63
CA ASP A 218 20.97 -32.13 8.02
C ASP A 218 20.15 -30.96 8.58
N ASN A 219 19.76 -30.00 7.74
CA ASN A 219 18.98 -28.81 8.12
C ASN A 219 17.47 -28.96 7.83
N PHE A 220 16.96 -30.18 7.64
CA PHE A 220 15.53 -30.43 7.44
C PHE A 220 14.66 -29.92 8.59
N ILE A 221 13.54 -29.27 8.24
CA ILE A 221 12.54 -28.82 9.21
C ILE A 221 11.21 -29.49 8.89
N GLU A 222 10.79 -30.47 9.71
CA GLU A 222 9.56 -31.24 9.49
C GLU A 222 8.31 -30.35 9.56
N ASP A 223 8.22 -29.48 10.58
CA ASP A 223 7.09 -28.59 10.78
C ASP A 223 7.03 -27.49 9.70
N LYS A 224 5.85 -27.31 9.10
CA LYS A 224 5.66 -26.40 7.97
C LYS A 224 5.77 -24.93 8.38
N ASP A 225 5.28 -24.58 9.57
CA ASP A 225 5.24 -23.19 10.04
C ASP A 225 6.64 -22.77 10.52
N GLU A 226 7.36 -23.64 11.23
CA GLU A 226 8.77 -23.42 11.58
C GLU A 226 9.64 -23.30 10.32
N ARG A 227 9.40 -24.13 9.30
CA ARG A 227 10.09 -24.04 8.01
C ARG A 227 9.81 -22.73 7.28
N ALA A 228 8.58 -22.25 7.32
CA ALA A 228 8.22 -20.97 6.73
C ALA A 228 8.98 -19.82 7.42
N VAL A 229 9.03 -19.80 8.75
CA VAL A 229 9.80 -18.81 9.52
C VAL A 229 11.29 -18.87 9.19
N ALA A 230 11.87 -20.07 9.12
CA ALA A 230 13.29 -20.24 8.76
C ALA A 230 13.59 -19.74 7.34
N ARG A 231 12.69 -20.00 6.37
CA ARG A 231 12.83 -19.52 4.99
C ARG A 231 12.71 -18.01 4.87
N GLU A 232 11.80 -17.37 5.59
CA GLU A 232 11.71 -15.90 5.59
C GLU A 232 12.96 -15.28 6.20
N LYS A 233 13.43 -15.80 7.34
CA LYS A 233 14.68 -15.34 7.94
C LYS A 233 15.89 -15.53 7.02
N PHE A 234 15.97 -16.65 6.31
CA PHE A 234 17.05 -16.89 5.33
C PHE A 234 17.05 -15.84 4.22
N LYS A 235 15.88 -15.47 3.68
CA LYS A 235 15.77 -14.40 2.67
C LYS A 235 16.25 -13.05 3.24
N GLU A 236 15.85 -12.72 4.47
CA GLU A 236 16.27 -11.49 5.15
C GLU A 236 17.79 -11.43 5.38
N ASP A 237 18.40 -12.56 5.78
CA ASP A 237 19.83 -12.68 6.02
C ASP A 237 20.66 -12.69 4.71
N HIS A 238 20.03 -13.04 3.57
CA HIS A 238 20.68 -13.19 2.26
C HIS A 238 19.99 -12.39 1.13
N PRO A 239 19.92 -11.04 1.21
CA PRO A 239 19.16 -10.22 0.25
C PRO A 239 19.73 -10.21 -1.18
N GLU A 240 21.05 -10.41 -1.34
CA GLU A 240 21.66 -10.52 -2.68
C GLU A 240 21.30 -11.85 -3.37
N TRP A 241 21.19 -12.95 -2.61
CA TRP A 241 20.71 -14.22 -3.14
C TRP A 241 19.26 -14.10 -3.63
N GLN A 242 18.40 -13.42 -2.86
CA GLN A 242 17.03 -13.16 -3.28
C GLN A 242 16.95 -12.23 -4.51
N SER A 243 17.85 -11.26 -4.60
CA SER A 243 17.99 -10.42 -5.80
C SER A 243 18.42 -11.25 -7.01
N ASP A 244 19.37 -12.16 -6.85
CA ASP A 244 19.83 -13.06 -7.91
C ASP A 244 18.74 -14.05 -8.36
N ASN A 245 17.92 -14.58 -7.46
CA ASN A 245 16.76 -15.41 -7.83
C ASN A 245 15.77 -14.63 -8.71
N ARG A 246 15.58 -13.34 -8.46
CA ARG A 246 14.76 -12.47 -9.33
C ARG A 246 15.43 -12.20 -10.67
N ARG A 247 16.76 -12.13 -10.72
CA ARG A 247 17.48 -12.05 -11.99
C ARG A 247 17.25 -13.31 -12.81
N ILE A 248 17.34 -14.48 -12.20
CA ILE A 248 17.06 -15.77 -12.84
C ILE A 248 15.61 -15.79 -13.35
N GLU A 249 14.62 -15.45 -12.51
CA GLU A 249 13.20 -15.38 -12.91
C GLU A 249 12.99 -14.44 -14.12
N ALA A 250 13.63 -13.27 -14.12
CA ALA A 250 13.54 -12.33 -15.24
C ALA A 250 14.20 -12.90 -16.51
N ILE A 251 15.37 -13.52 -16.40
CA ILE A 251 16.07 -14.15 -17.54
C ILE A 251 15.25 -15.30 -18.12
N ASP A 252 14.61 -16.12 -17.28
CA ASP A 252 13.73 -17.23 -17.70
C ASP A 252 12.47 -16.75 -18.43
N ASN A 253 12.13 -15.47 -18.29
CA ASN A 253 11.03 -14.79 -18.98
C ASN A 253 11.55 -13.78 -20.03
N ASP A 254 12.70 -14.10 -20.64
CA ASP A 254 13.31 -13.38 -21.76
C ASP A 254 13.51 -11.87 -21.50
N ALA A 255 13.72 -11.46 -20.24
CA ALA A 255 13.95 -10.05 -19.91
C ALA A 255 15.28 -9.54 -20.49
N THR A 256 15.27 -8.29 -20.95
CA THR A 256 16.52 -7.59 -21.27
C THR A 256 17.30 -7.27 -19.99
N PRO A 257 18.64 -7.05 -20.04
CA PRO A 257 19.43 -6.72 -18.86
C PRO A 257 18.91 -5.52 -18.05
N ASP A 258 18.32 -4.51 -18.71
CA ASP A 258 17.70 -3.35 -18.04
C ASP A 258 16.43 -3.76 -17.28
N MET A 259 15.57 -4.57 -17.91
CA MET A 259 14.35 -5.09 -17.31
C MET A 259 14.64 -6.03 -16.14
N THR A 260 15.69 -6.84 -16.26
CA THR A 260 16.18 -7.70 -15.18
C THR A 260 16.49 -6.88 -13.91
N GLU A 261 17.26 -5.79 -14.03
CA GLU A 261 17.58 -4.97 -12.85
C GLU A 261 16.37 -4.17 -12.34
N LYS A 262 15.46 -3.71 -13.21
CA LYS A 262 14.18 -3.12 -12.79
C LYS A 262 13.31 -4.12 -12.00
N TRP A 263 13.27 -5.38 -12.43
CA TRP A 263 12.53 -6.42 -11.71
C TRP A 263 13.14 -6.69 -10.33
N VAL A 264 14.47 -6.67 -10.22
CA VAL A 264 15.18 -6.72 -8.93
C VAL A 264 14.85 -5.50 -8.06
N GLU A 265 14.79 -4.29 -8.62
CA GLU A 265 14.42 -3.07 -7.89
C GLU A 265 13.01 -3.19 -7.29
N ARG A 266 12.03 -3.61 -8.09
CA ARG A 266 10.68 -3.92 -7.59
C ARG A 266 10.72 -4.98 -6.49
N GLY A 267 11.52 -6.03 -6.69
CA GLY A 267 11.76 -7.08 -5.70
C GLY A 267 12.17 -6.55 -4.33
N LYS A 268 13.18 -5.67 -4.31
CA LYS A 268 13.67 -5.03 -3.08
C LYS A 268 12.60 -4.14 -2.43
N LEU A 269 11.75 -3.51 -3.25
CA LEU A 269 10.64 -2.70 -2.78
C LEU A 269 9.58 -3.56 -2.08
N ILE A 270 9.18 -4.70 -2.68
CA ILE A 270 8.17 -5.59 -2.10
C ILE A 270 8.67 -6.34 -0.86
N ASP A 271 9.98 -6.60 -0.75
CA ASP A 271 10.58 -7.18 0.46
C ASP A 271 10.49 -6.23 1.65
N LYS A 272 10.67 -4.93 1.41
CA LYS A 272 10.59 -3.90 2.45
C LYS A 272 9.14 -3.61 2.87
N PHE A 273 8.23 -3.68 1.92
CA PHE A 273 6.83 -3.33 2.12
C PHE A 273 5.96 -4.59 1.98
N ASN A 274 5.12 -4.65 0.96
CA ASN A 274 4.44 -5.88 0.57
C ASN A 274 4.10 -5.82 -0.93
N PRO A 275 3.90 -6.98 -1.60
CA PRO A 275 3.62 -7.03 -3.04
C PRO A 275 2.36 -6.29 -3.49
N THR A 276 1.39 -6.13 -2.60
CA THR A 276 0.10 -5.46 -2.83
C THR A 276 0.04 -4.05 -2.24
N GLY A 277 1.17 -3.55 -1.72
CA GLY A 277 1.25 -2.27 -1.01
C GLY A 277 1.24 -1.11 -1.98
N SER A 278 0.89 0.08 -1.49
CA SER A 278 0.84 1.28 -2.33
C SER A 278 2.19 1.61 -2.96
N GLU A 279 3.31 1.26 -2.34
CA GLU A 279 4.66 1.43 -2.91
C GLU A 279 4.88 0.53 -4.12
N ALA A 280 4.50 -0.75 -3.99
CA ALA A 280 4.63 -1.72 -5.08
C ALA A 280 3.74 -1.36 -6.27
N GLN A 281 2.51 -0.92 -5.99
CA GLN A 281 1.56 -0.44 -7.00
C GLN A 281 2.05 0.85 -7.66
N GLN A 282 2.53 1.82 -6.87
CA GLN A 282 3.10 3.06 -7.41
C GLN A 282 4.28 2.78 -8.33
N TRP A 283 5.18 1.86 -7.95
CA TRP A 283 6.32 1.50 -8.80
C TRP A 283 5.87 0.94 -10.15
N LEU A 284 4.82 0.11 -10.18
CA LEU A 284 4.24 -0.41 -11.43
C LEU A 284 3.57 0.68 -12.27
N ILE A 285 2.86 1.63 -11.62
CA ILE A 285 2.29 2.82 -12.29
C ILE A 285 3.38 3.67 -12.94
N ASP A 286 4.50 3.84 -12.25
CA ASP A 286 5.63 4.66 -12.71
C ASP A 286 6.55 3.89 -13.70
N ASN A 287 6.41 2.57 -13.82
CA ASN A 287 7.11 1.69 -14.77
C ASN A 287 6.13 0.83 -15.59
N PRO A 288 5.30 1.45 -16.47
CA PRO A 288 4.23 0.74 -17.19
C PRO A 288 4.74 -0.30 -18.18
N ASP A 289 5.97 -0.14 -18.71
CA ASP A 289 6.65 -1.12 -19.56
C ASP A 289 6.94 -2.42 -18.79
N MET A 290 7.43 -2.30 -17.55
CA MET A 290 7.68 -3.43 -16.67
C MET A 290 6.39 -4.09 -16.19
N HIS A 291 5.35 -3.29 -15.89
CA HIS A 291 4.05 -3.84 -15.52
C HIS A 291 3.46 -4.68 -16.65
N GLN A 292 3.47 -4.15 -17.88
CA GLN A 292 3.00 -4.90 -19.05
C GLN A 292 3.81 -6.17 -19.30
N TRP A 293 5.16 -6.09 -19.25
CA TRP A 293 5.99 -7.29 -19.41
C TRP A 293 5.71 -8.36 -18.36
N ALA A 294 5.52 -7.96 -17.09
CA ALA A 294 5.22 -8.90 -16.02
C ALA A 294 3.84 -9.55 -16.19
N LEU A 295 2.85 -8.83 -16.75
CA LEU A 295 1.54 -9.38 -17.11
C LEU A 295 1.64 -10.35 -18.30
N ASP A 296 2.39 -9.97 -19.35
CA ASP A 296 2.57 -10.78 -20.56
C ASP A 296 3.26 -12.13 -20.27
N ASN A 297 4.07 -12.18 -19.20
CA ASN A 297 4.77 -13.37 -18.73
C ASN A 297 4.09 -14.06 -17.52
N GLU A 298 2.85 -13.67 -17.19
CA GLU A 298 2.07 -14.25 -16.08
C GLU A 298 2.75 -14.15 -14.68
N LEU A 299 3.74 -13.27 -14.53
CA LEU A 299 4.40 -12.97 -13.25
C LEU A 299 3.51 -12.11 -12.35
N LEU A 300 2.57 -11.37 -12.94
CA LEU A 300 1.52 -10.63 -12.25
C LEU A 300 0.17 -10.95 -12.87
N THR A 301 -0.89 -10.82 -12.07
CA THR A 301 -2.27 -11.03 -12.51
C THR A 301 -3.15 -9.78 -12.38
N ASP A 302 -2.73 -8.81 -11.58
CA ASP A 302 -3.42 -7.53 -11.40
C ASP A 302 -2.93 -6.52 -12.45
N ASP A 303 -3.82 -6.13 -13.35
CA ASP A 303 -3.56 -5.17 -14.43
C ASP A 303 -3.71 -3.71 -14.00
N GLY A 304 -4.08 -3.48 -12.73
CA GLY A 304 -4.24 -2.16 -12.15
C GLY A 304 -5.45 -1.37 -12.67
N THR A 305 -6.42 -2.03 -13.31
CA THR A 305 -7.62 -1.36 -13.84
C THR A 305 -8.51 -0.73 -12.76
N ASP A 306 -8.50 -1.27 -11.55
CA ASP A 306 -9.22 -0.75 -10.38
C ASP A 306 -8.38 0.18 -9.49
N TRP A 307 -7.09 0.35 -9.83
CA TRP A 307 -6.20 1.20 -9.05
C TRP A 307 -6.63 2.66 -9.16
N LYS A 308 -6.47 3.39 -8.04
CA LYS A 308 -6.69 4.83 -7.95
C LYS A 308 -5.32 5.50 -7.77
N PRO A 309 -4.59 5.87 -8.84
CA PRO A 309 -3.20 6.34 -8.76
C PRO A 309 -2.99 7.50 -7.79
N ASP A 310 -3.93 8.45 -7.76
CA ASP A 310 -3.87 9.60 -6.85
C ASP A 310 -3.97 9.18 -5.38
N VAL A 311 -4.79 8.17 -5.05
CA VAL A 311 -4.90 7.61 -3.69
C VAL A 311 -3.64 6.85 -3.33
N ILE A 312 -3.11 6.05 -4.26
CA ILE A 312 -1.90 5.25 -4.08
C ILE A 312 -0.71 6.17 -3.76
N ARG A 313 -0.51 7.23 -4.56
CA ARG A 313 0.55 8.21 -4.35
C ARG A 313 0.42 8.93 -3.00
N LEU A 314 -0.81 9.34 -2.65
CA LEU A 314 -1.09 9.93 -1.33
C LEU A 314 -0.75 8.96 -0.18
N ASN A 315 -1.07 7.67 -0.31
CA ASN A 315 -0.71 6.67 0.71
C ASN A 315 0.81 6.54 0.87
N VAL A 316 1.57 6.53 -0.23
CA VAL A 316 3.03 6.45 -0.19
C VAL A 316 3.63 7.71 0.45
N ASP A 317 3.18 8.89 0.04
CA ASP A 317 3.65 10.17 0.56
C ASP A 317 3.36 10.33 2.06
N MET A 318 2.18 9.87 2.51
CA MET A 318 1.73 10.02 3.90
C MET A 318 2.14 8.87 4.83
N ARG A 319 2.69 7.75 4.34
CA ARG A 319 2.91 6.51 5.11
C ARG A 319 3.52 6.73 6.50
N LEU A 320 4.62 7.47 6.58
CA LEU A 320 5.32 7.71 7.85
C LEU A 320 4.48 8.52 8.85
N LEU A 321 3.59 9.39 8.36
CA LEU A 321 2.69 10.18 9.18
C LEU A 321 1.42 9.39 9.55
N ASP A 322 0.95 8.49 8.67
CA ASP A 322 -0.10 7.51 9.00
C ASP A 322 0.37 6.61 10.15
N GLU A 323 1.57 6.01 10.05
CA GLU A 323 2.18 5.19 11.11
C GLU A 323 2.25 5.95 12.44
N GLN A 324 2.80 7.18 12.42
CA GLN A 324 2.87 8.02 13.62
C GLN A 324 1.49 8.35 14.20
N TYR A 325 0.52 8.68 13.34
CA TYR A 325 -0.84 9.03 13.78
C TYR A 325 -1.58 7.83 14.39
N ASP A 326 -1.42 6.65 13.81
CA ASP A 326 -2.06 5.43 14.25
C ASP A 326 -1.54 4.95 15.61
N GLU A 327 -0.26 5.19 15.90
CA GLU A 327 0.35 4.94 17.22
C GLU A 327 -0.14 5.89 18.32
N LEU A 328 -0.76 7.03 17.98
CA LEU A 328 -1.27 7.97 18.98
C LEU A 328 -2.52 7.43 19.69
N SER A 329 -2.60 7.73 20.99
CA SER A 329 -3.79 7.50 21.81
C SER A 329 -5.05 8.07 21.16
N THR A 330 -6.14 7.31 21.23
CA THR A 330 -7.49 7.77 20.86
C THR A 330 -8.18 8.52 22.00
N GLU A 331 -7.60 8.51 23.20
CA GLU A 331 -8.11 9.26 24.35
C GLU A 331 -7.51 10.67 24.39
N GLY A 332 -8.38 11.66 24.63
CA GLY A 332 -8.01 13.07 24.72
C GLY A 332 -7.69 13.70 23.37
N ASP A 333 -6.98 14.84 23.41
CA ASP A 333 -6.82 15.72 22.25
C ASP A 333 -5.53 15.44 21.44
N VAL A 334 -4.79 14.36 21.76
CA VAL A 334 -3.45 14.07 21.19
C VAL A 334 -3.48 13.98 19.67
N ARG A 335 -4.48 13.31 19.10
CA ARG A 335 -4.66 13.20 17.64
C ARG A 335 -5.07 14.52 17.01
N GLU A 336 -5.88 15.32 17.70
CA GLU A 336 -6.29 16.63 17.20
C GLU A 336 -5.10 17.61 17.17
N ASP A 337 -4.30 17.63 18.24
CA ASP A 337 -3.08 18.42 18.33
C ASP A 337 -2.06 18.00 17.26
N PHE A 338 -1.92 16.69 17.00
CA PHE A 338 -1.06 16.20 15.92
C PHE A 338 -1.49 16.73 14.55
N LEU A 339 -2.79 16.72 14.25
CA LEU A 339 -3.34 17.21 12.98
C LEU A 339 -3.22 18.73 12.85
N LYS A 340 -3.31 19.48 13.95
CA LYS A 340 -3.05 20.93 13.97
C LYS A 340 -1.60 21.27 13.63
N VAL A 341 -0.65 20.49 14.17
CA VAL A 341 0.78 20.66 13.87
C VAL A 341 1.12 20.22 12.44
N HIS A 342 0.46 19.17 11.95
CA HIS A 342 0.65 18.62 10.60
C HIS A 342 -0.54 18.94 9.69
N SER A 343 -0.86 20.22 9.54
CA SER A 343 -2.04 20.67 8.78
C SER A 343 -2.07 20.18 7.34
N GLN A 344 -0.91 20.15 6.65
CA GLN A 344 -0.81 19.60 5.30
C GLN A 344 -1.18 18.12 5.24
N TYR A 345 -0.76 17.32 6.22
CA TYR A 345 -1.16 15.91 6.32
C TYR A 345 -2.66 15.76 6.59
N ASN A 346 -3.25 16.64 7.42
CA ASN A 346 -4.70 16.63 7.61
C ASN A 346 -5.46 16.95 6.32
N ASP A 347 -4.96 17.90 5.53
CA ASP A 347 -5.50 18.22 4.21
C ASP A 347 -5.35 17.04 3.24
N ASP A 348 -4.20 16.36 3.23
CA ASP A 348 -3.96 15.20 2.37
C ASP A 348 -4.81 13.98 2.78
N ARG A 349 -5.12 13.79 4.07
CA ARG A 349 -6.11 12.81 4.53
C ARG A 349 -7.51 13.10 3.99
N ARG A 350 -7.90 14.39 3.93
CA ARG A 350 -9.18 14.82 3.33
C ARG A 350 -9.19 14.59 1.82
N ARG A 351 -8.08 14.90 1.14
CA ARG A 351 -7.91 14.57 -0.29
C ARG A 351 -8.08 13.07 -0.49
N ARG A 352 -7.34 12.24 0.25
CA ARG A 352 -7.45 10.77 0.18
C ARG A 352 -8.89 10.29 0.33
N THR A 353 -9.61 10.80 1.33
CA THR A 353 -11.02 10.45 1.57
C THR A 353 -11.90 10.75 0.35
N MET A 354 -11.80 11.98 -0.19
CA MET A 354 -12.60 12.39 -1.35
C MET A 354 -12.22 11.63 -2.63
N ARG A 355 -10.94 11.32 -2.83
CA ARG A 355 -10.47 10.51 -3.97
C ARG A 355 -10.93 9.06 -3.90
N GLN A 356 -10.98 8.48 -2.71
CA GLN A 356 -11.54 7.14 -2.52
C GLN A 356 -13.03 7.09 -2.91
N LEU A 357 -13.76 8.18 -2.65
CA LEU A 357 -15.16 8.38 -3.05
C LEU A 357 -15.33 8.89 -4.50
N GLU A 358 -14.25 8.90 -5.30
CA GLU A 358 -14.28 9.29 -6.72
C GLU A 358 -14.78 10.72 -6.98
N ALA A 359 -14.60 11.60 -5.99
CA ALA A 359 -14.93 13.02 -6.14
C ALA A 359 -14.00 13.72 -7.13
N SER A 360 -14.54 14.75 -7.81
CA SER A 360 -13.76 15.60 -8.71
C SER A 360 -12.65 16.34 -7.96
N ASN A 361 -11.63 16.80 -8.69
CA ASN A 361 -10.53 17.61 -8.11
C ASN A 361 -11.08 18.87 -7.41
N GLU A 362 -12.03 19.55 -8.06
CA GLU A 362 -12.62 20.78 -7.54
C GLU A 362 -13.37 20.52 -6.23
N LEU A 363 -14.25 19.52 -6.21
CA LEU A 363 -15.00 19.15 -5.02
C LEU A 363 -14.09 18.67 -3.88
N THR A 364 -13.00 17.97 -4.22
CA THR A 364 -11.97 17.54 -3.26
C THR A 364 -11.34 18.74 -2.55
N GLU A 365 -10.89 19.76 -3.30
CA GLU A 365 -10.30 20.94 -2.69
C GLU A 365 -11.33 21.79 -1.93
N THR A 366 -12.60 21.86 -2.39
CA THR A 366 -13.67 22.49 -1.61
C THR A 366 -13.89 21.78 -0.27
N TYR A 367 -13.80 20.45 -0.22
CA TYR A 367 -13.87 19.70 1.04
C TYR A 367 -12.64 19.91 1.93
N VAL A 368 -11.45 20.07 1.34
CA VAL A 368 -10.23 20.46 2.09
C VAL A 368 -10.42 21.83 2.74
N ASP A 369 -10.92 22.82 1.99
CA ASP A 369 -11.18 24.16 2.51
C ASP A 369 -12.27 24.16 3.59
N TYR A 370 -13.32 23.36 3.42
CA TYR A 370 -14.30 23.11 4.48
C TYR A 370 -13.64 22.51 5.73
N GLY A 371 -12.71 21.58 5.55
CA GLY A 371 -11.92 20.99 6.61
C GLY A 371 -11.12 22.02 7.42
N LYS A 372 -10.53 23.02 6.76
CA LYS A 372 -9.82 24.12 7.43
C LYS A 372 -10.77 24.98 8.25
N VAL A 373 -11.98 25.25 7.75
CA VAL A 373 -13.02 25.95 8.51
C VAL A 373 -13.43 25.14 9.74
N ILE A 374 -13.52 23.81 9.63
CA ILE A 374 -13.78 22.94 10.80
C ILE A 374 -12.62 22.98 11.80
N ASP A 375 -11.37 22.92 11.33
CA ASP A 375 -10.19 22.94 12.20
C ASP A 375 -10.11 24.23 13.03
N GLU A 376 -10.58 25.35 12.45
CA GLU A 376 -10.60 26.66 13.13
C GLU A 376 -11.83 26.86 14.03
N PHE A 377 -13.02 26.47 13.57
CA PHE A 377 -14.29 26.86 14.23
C PHE A 377 -15.12 25.70 14.77
N SER A 378 -14.78 24.44 14.46
CA SER A 378 -15.60 23.22 14.60
C SER A 378 -16.72 23.07 13.56
N SER A 379 -17.20 21.83 13.38
CA SER A 379 -18.27 21.46 12.44
C SER A 379 -19.68 21.91 12.84
N GLY A 380 -19.86 22.38 14.08
CA GLY A 380 -21.15 22.91 14.57
C GLY A 380 -21.29 24.42 14.44
N SER A 381 -20.21 25.12 14.07
CA SER A 381 -20.13 26.57 14.00
C SER A 381 -20.99 27.19 12.90
N SER A 382 -21.34 28.47 13.05
CA SER A 382 -21.99 29.25 12.00
C SER A 382 -21.11 29.30 10.73
N GLN A 383 -19.79 29.40 10.87
CA GLN A 383 -18.81 29.41 9.78
C GLN A 383 -18.89 28.14 8.92
N SER A 384 -18.82 26.96 9.55
CA SER A 384 -18.90 25.67 8.84
C SER A 384 -20.26 25.47 8.16
N LYS A 385 -21.36 25.87 8.81
CA LYS A 385 -22.71 25.78 8.24
C LYS A 385 -22.90 26.71 7.04
N ILE A 386 -22.45 27.96 7.12
CA ILE A 386 -22.49 28.90 6.00
C ILE A 386 -21.60 28.42 4.85
N PHE A 387 -20.43 27.85 5.13
CA PHE A 387 -19.57 27.27 4.09
C PHE A 387 -20.31 26.19 3.29
N ARG A 388 -21.02 25.28 3.96
CA ARG A 388 -21.87 24.28 3.28
C ARG A 388 -22.99 24.91 2.46
N ILE A 389 -23.68 25.92 2.99
CA ILE A 389 -24.76 26.62 2.29
C ILE A 389 -24.26 27.31 1.01
N ASP A 390 -23.09 27.95 1.09
CA ASP A 390 -22.48 28.67 -0.03
C ASP A 390 -21.77 27.72 -1.03
N ASN A 391 -21.58 26.44 -0.66
CA ASN A 391 -21.03 25.37 -1.52
C ASN A 391 -22.04 24.20 -1.66
N PRO A 392 -23.15 24.40 -2.39
CA PRO A 392 -24.26 23.44 -2.43
C PRO A 392 -23.88 22.07 -3.05
N GLU A 393 -22.88 22.02 -3.94
CA GLU A 393 -22.37 20.75 -4.48
C GLU A 393 -21.69 19.92 -3.40
N LEU A 394 -20.91 20.55 -2.52
CA LEU A 394 -20.30 19.89 -1.37
C LEU A 394 -21.35 19.44 -0.36
N ASP A 395 -22.35 20.28 -0.07
CA ASP A 395 -23.44 19.92 0.83
C ASP A 395 -24.25 18.72 0.30
N THR A 396 -24.57 18.74 -1.00
CA THR A 396 -25.29 17.63 -1.67
C THR A 396 -24.46 16.36 -1.68
N PHE A 397 -23.16 16.46 -2.01
CA PHE A 397 -22.26 15.32 -1.94
C PHE A 397 -22.23 14.78 -0.52
N GLY A 398 -21.86 15.60 0.47
CA GLY A 398 -21.67 15.14 1.83
C GLY A 398 -22.92 14.59 2.51
N THR A 399 -24.12 15.06 2.15
CA THR A 399 -25.40 14.55 2.71
C THR A 399 -25.87 13.24 2.07
N SER A 400 -25.25 12.78 0.98
CA SER A 400 -25.57 11.48 0.37
C SER A 400 -25.13 10.32 1.27
N GLU A 401 -26.01 9.32 1.44
CA GLU A 401 -25.74 8.10 2.23
C GLU A 401 -24.55 7.29 1.68
N ASP A 402 -24.30 7.36 0.38
CA ASP A 402 -23.23 6.62 -0.29
C ASP A 402 -21.84 7.30 -0.19
N THR A 403 -21.73 8.42 0.54
CA THR A 403 -20.49 9.23 0.62
C THR A 403 -20.08 9.57 2.07
N LEU A 404 -20.32 10.80 2.54
CA LEU A 404 -19.90 11.28 3.87
C LEU A 404 -21.01 11.16 4.94
N GLY A 405 -22.27 10.93 4.54
CA GLY A 405 -23.39 10.69 5.46
C GLY A 405 -23.70 11.85 6.41
N TRP A 406 -23.47 13.10 5.99
CA TRP A 406 -23.77 14.29 6.78
C TRP A 406 -25.27 14.47 7.00
N THR A 407 -25.63 14.94 8.18
CA THR A 407 -26.99 15.39 8.45
C THR A 407 -27.32 16.62 7.60
N GLU A 408 -28.55 16.64 7.06
CA GLU A 408 -29.11 17.81 6.39
C GLU A 408 -29.12 19.02 7.33
N LEU A 409 -28.80 20.20 6.78
CA LEU A 409 -28.81 21.44 7.55
C LEU A 409 -30.24 21.98 7.68
N ASP A 410 -30.68 22.22 8.91
CA ASP A 410 -31.84 23.07 9.17
C ASP A 410 -31.49 24.53 8.84
N ARG A 411 -32.01 25.04 7.72
CA ARG A 411 -31.70 26.39 7.25
C ARG A 411 -32.55 27.48 7.90
N THR A 412 -33.39 27.14 8.89
CA THR A 412 -34.24 28.12 9.60
C THR A 412 -33.42 29.25 10.23
N ASP A 413 -32.25 28.92 10.77
CA ASP A 413 -31.33 29.88 11.42
C ASP A 413 -30.28 30.48 10.48
N GLU A 414 -30.34 30.22 9.16
CA GLU A 414 -29.36 30.74 8.20
C GLU A 414 -29.15 32.27 8.32
N PRO A 415 -30.20 33.12 8.43
CA PRO A 415 -30.00 34.56 8.58
C PRO A 415 -29.22 34.93 9.85
N ILE A 416 -29.39 34.17 10.94
CA ILE A 416 -28.65 34.35 12.19
C ILE A 416 -27.18 33.99 11.97
N TRP A 417 -26.91 32.84 11.35
CA TRP A 417 -25.54 32.39 11.09
C TRP A 417 -24.79 33.34 10.15
N ARG A 418 -25.45 33.92 9.14
CA ARG A 418 -24.84 34.93 8.27
C ARG A 418 -24.42 36.18 9.05
N ILE A 419 -25.21 36.60 10.03
CA ILE A 419 -24.86 37.70 10.94
C ILE A 419 -23.67 37.30 11.83
N ASP A 420 -23.71 36.11 12.43
CA ASP A 420 -22.62 35.61 13.29
C ASP A 420 -21.28 35.56 12.54
N VAL A 421 -21.26 35.06 11.30
CA VAL A 421 -20.04 34.99 10.47
C VAL A 421 -19.58 36.38 10.04
N GLN A 422 -20.50 37.26 9.61
CA GLN A 422 -20.15 38.60 9.14
C GLN A 422 -19.54 39.47 10.24
N PHE A 423 -20.02 39.32 11.48
CA PHE A 423 -19.69 40.19 12.60
C PHE A 423 -18.95 39.51 13.74
N GLU A 424 -18.34 38.35 13.49
CA GLU A 424 -17.60 37.56 14.47
C GLU A 424 -16.62 38.41 15.29
N LYS A 425 -15.79 39.20 14.59
CA LYS A 425 -14.80 40.08 15.23
C LYS A 425 -15.45 41.08 16.17
N GLN A 426 -16.54 41.72 15.75
CA GLN A 426 -17.25 42.69 16.58
C GLN A 426 -17.94 42.02 17.76
N ASP A 427 -18.44 40.79 17.61
CA ASP A 427 -18.95 39.99 18.72
C ASP A 427 -17.85 39.68 19.74
N THR A 428 -16.65 39.30 19.29
CA THR A 428 -15.50 39.09 20.20
C THR A 428 -15.12 40.37 20.93
N GLU A 429 -15.00 41.51 20.22
CA GLU A 429 -14.66 42.79 20.83
C GLU A 429 -15.74 43.26 21.81
N TYR A 430 -17.02 43.07 21.48
CA TYR A 430 -18.14 43.38 22.37
C TYR A 430 -18.14 42.50 23.62
N GLN A 431 -17.92 41.19 23.45
CA GLN A 431 -17.84 40.25 24.57
C GLN A 431 -16.64 40.55 25.49
N ASP A 432 -15.47 40.93 24.94
CA ASP A 432 -14.31 41.34 25.74
C ASP A 432 -14.60 42.57 26.61
N ILE A 433 -15.41 43.51 26.11
CA ILE A 433 -15.89 44.65 26.93
C ILE A 433 -16.76 44.13 28.09
N LEU A 434 -17.68 43.20 27.81
CA LEU A 434 -18.56 42.63 28.83
C LEU A 434 -17.78 41.84 29.89
N ASP A 435 -16.76 41.10 29.49
CA ASP A 435 -15.99 40.25 30.41
C ASP A 435 -15.00 41.07 31.26
N ARG A 436 -14.48 42.18 30.72
CA ARG A 436 -13.44 43.01 31.37
C ARG A 436 -13.99 44.09 32.29
N LEU A 437 -15.20 44.60 32.04
CA LEU A 437 -15.79 45.72 32.77
C LEU A 437 -17.10 45.30 33.44
N ASP A 438 -17.51 46.01 34.49
CA ASP A 438 -18.80 45.82 35.15
C ASP A 438 -19.57 47.14 35.36
N GLY A 439 -20.85 47.01 35.71
CA GLY A 439 -21.71 48.13 36.09
C GLY A 439 -21.74 49.30 35.10
N ALA A 440 -21.53 50.51 35.63
CA ALA A 440 -21.63 51.74 34.85
C ALA A 440 -20.53 51.87 33.79
N GLU A 441 -19.31 51.38 34.08
CA GLU A 441 -18.19 51.44 33.13
C GLU A 441 -18.43 50.53 31.93
N GLN A 442 -18.97 49.33 32.16
CA GLN A 442 -19.39 48.40 31.11
C GLN A 442 -20.47 49.02 30.22
N THR A 443 -21.49 49.67 30.82
CA THR A 443 -22.59 50.31 30.08
C THR A 443 -22.05 51.41 29.15
N VAL A 444 -21.23 52.32 29.67
CA VAL A 444 -20.64 53.42 28.87
C VAL A 444 -19.75 52.88 27.74
N ALA A 445 -18.98 51.82 28.00
CA ALA A 445 -18.10 51.23 26.99
C ALA A 445 -18.88 50.50 25.89
N THR A 446 -19.90 49.73 26.24
CA THR A 446 -20.76 49.03 25.28
C THR A 446 -21.58 50.00 24.43
N ASP A 447 -22.17 51.03 25.03
CA ASP A 447 -22.90 52.09 24.29
C ASP A 447 -21.98 52.80 23.29
N ARG A 448 -20.76 53.15 23.71
CA ARG A 448 -19.76 53.76 22.83
C ARG A 448 -19.37 52.84 21.68
N PHE A 449 -19.18 51.54 21.97
CA PHE A 449 -18.83 50.55 20.95
C PHE A 449 -19.95 50.38 19.92
N LEU A 450 -21.19 50.25 20.37
CA LEU A 450 -22.37 50.10 19.50
C LEU A 450 -22.62 51.36 18.67
N ALA A 451 -22.43 52.56 19.25
CA ALA A 451 -22.52 53.82 18.52
C ALA A 451 -21.42 53.96 17.44
N ALA A 452 -20.20 53.49 17.73
CA ALA A 452 -19.10 53.49 16.76
C ALA A 452 -19.28 52.43 15.66
N ASN A 453 -19.97 51.32 15.95
CA ASN A 453 -20.21 50.21 15.03
C ASN A 453 -21.71 50.07 14.72
N PHE A 454 -22.32 51.13 14.19
CA PHE A 454 -23.79 51.21 14.05
C PHE A 454 -24.41 50.09 13.20
N GLU A 455 -23.77 49.67 12.10
CA GLU A 455 -24.28 48.54 11.29
C GLU A 455 -24.21 47.21 12.05
N TYR A 456 -23.15 46.98 12.85
CA TYR A 456 -23.09 45.84 13.75
C TYR A 456 -24.20 45.92 14.80
N HIS A 457 -24.44 47.10 15.41
CA HIS A 457 -25.51 47.26 16.39
C HIS A 457 -26.88 46.89 15.81
N LYS A 458 -27.20 47.37 14.60
CA LYS A 458 -28.43 46.99 13.89
C LYS A 458 -28.53 45.49 13.65
N LYS A 459 -27.47 44.88 13.10
CA LYS A 459 -27.45 43.44 12.79
C LYS A 459 -27.49 42.58 14.06
N ARG A 460 -26.89 43.03 15.16
CA ARG A 460 -26.99 42.40 16.48
C ARG A 460 -28.44 42.40 16.99
N VAL A 461 -29.15 43.52 16.87
CA VAL A 461 -30.57 43.62 17.26
C VAL A 461 -31.47 42.81 16.33
N GLU A 462 -31.18 42.80 15.02
CA GLU A 462 -31.85 41.94 14.04
C GLU A 462 -31.71 40.46 14.44
N ARG A 463 -30.50 40.03 14.78
CA ARG A 463 -30.22 38.69 15.31
C ARG A 463 -31.03 38.38 16.56
N ASP A 464 -31.13 39.31 17.51
CA ASP A 464 -31.94 39.12 18.73
C ASP A 464 -33.43 38.98 18.38
N ALA A 465 -33.94 39.76 17.43
CA ALA A 465 -35.32 39.65 16.95
C ALA A 465 -35.58 38.29 16.28
N LEU A 466 -34.65 37.81 15.44
CA LEU A 466 -34.73 36.52 14.76
C LEU A 466 -34.70 35.35 15.76
N LYS A 467 -33.82 35.39 16.77
CA LYS A 467 -33.77 34.38 17.85
C LYS A 467 -35.09 34.28 18.64
N LEU A 468 -35.81 35.39 18.74
CA LEU A 468 -37.14 35.46 19.38
C LEU A 468 -38.28 35.09 18.43
N ASN A 469 -37.99 34.78 17.16
CA ASN A 469 -38.99 34.63 16.09
C ASN A 469 -39.96 35.84 16.04
N PHE A 470 -39.42 37.04 16.21
CA PHE A 470 -40.22 38.26 16.33
C PHE A 470 -40.70 38.74 14.94
N PRO A 471 -42.02 38.78 14.65
CA PRO A 471 -42.53 38.99 13.29
C PRO A 471 -42.35 40.43 12.76
N ARG A 472 -41.96 41.38 13.61
CA ARG A 472 -41.80 42.82 13.31
C ARG A 472 -40.35 43.26 13.51
N VAL A 473 -39.45 42.61 12.77
CA VAL A 473 -38.00 42.74 12.92
C VAL A 473 -37.54 44.19 12.71
N GLU A 474 -38.01 44.88 11.67
CA GLU A 474 -37.61 46.27 11.38
C GLU A 474 -38.03 47.25 12.49
N GLU A 475 -39.26 47.12 13.01
CA GLU A 475 -39.71 47.94 14.14
C GLU A 475 -38.94 47.61 15.44
N PHE A 476 -38.52 46.35 15.61
CA PHE A 476 -37.68 45.91 16.72
C PHE A 476 -36.26 46.50 16.63
N ILE A 477 -35.67 46.52 15.43
CA ILE A 477 -34.38 47.17 15.16
C ILE A 477 -34.49 48.66 15.46
N THR A 478 -35.50 49.34 14.91
CA THR A 478 -35.70 50.78 15.11
C THR A 478 -35.84 51.11 16.59
N TRP A 479 -36.65 50.36 17.34
CA TRP A 479 -36.86 50.56 18.78
C TRP A 479 -35.56 50.54 19.61
N HIS A 480 -34.61 49.65 19.28
CA HIS A 480 -33.37 49.51 20.06
C HIS A 480 -32.20 50.32 19.50
N THR A 481 -32.26 50.80 18.26
CA THR A 481 -31.12 51.47 17.60
C THR A 481 -31.35 52.94 17.28
N ASP A 482 -32.60 53.40 17.24
CA ASP A 482 -32.91 54.81 17.02
C ASP A 482 -32.74 55.61 18.32
N ASN A 483 -31.63 56.35 18.41
CA ASN A 483 -31.31 57.20 19.55
C ASN A 483 -32.35 58.31 19.79
N THR A 484 -33.22 58.63 18.83
CA THR A 484 -34.32 59.60 19.04
C THR A 484 -35.43 59.05 19.95
N LEU A 485 -35.53 57.73 20.08
CA LEU A 485 -36.46 57.05 20.99
C LEU A 485 -35.91 56.93 22.41
N SER A 486 -34.68 57.39 22.65
CA SER A 486 -34.05 57.42 23.96
C SER A 486 -33.93 58.83 24.49
N ARG A 487 -34.07 59.00 25.81
CA ARG A 487 -33.91 60.30 26.46
C ARG A 487 -32.46 60.77 26.35
N THR A 488 -32.24 61.95 25.77
CA THR A 488 -30.92 62.58 25.70
C THR A 488 -30.54 63.29 27.02
N GLU A 489 -29.24 63.37 27.33
CA GLU A 489 -28.72 64.04 28.54
C GLU A 489 -29.04 65.55 28.60
N THR A 490 -29.38 66.16 27.45
CA THR A 490 -29.71 67.59 27.32
C THR A 490 -31.09 67.96 27.87
N LEU A 491 -31.98 67.00 28.08
CA LEU A 491 -33.31 67.25 28.63
C LEU A 491 -33.25 67.19 30.17
N GLU A 492 -33.67 68.26 30.85
CA GLU A 492 -33.68 68.32 32.33
C GLU A 492 -34.39 67.09 32.91
N ALA A 493 -33.73 66.32 33.78
CA ALA A 493 -34.19 65.02 34.32
C ALA A 493 -35.63 65.04 34.87
N SER A 494 -36.10 66.19 35.35
CA SER A 494 -37.43 66.42 35.91
C SER A 494 -38.55 66.52 34.87
N LEU A 495 -38.23 66.73 33.59
CA LEU A 495 -39.20 66.83 32.50
C LEU A 495 -39.54 65.45 31.93
N PRO A 496 -40.78 65.22 31.46
CA PRO A 496 -41.17 63.97 30.84
C PRO A 496 -40.56 63.83 29.44
N PHE A 497 -40.42 62.58 28.99
CA PHE A 497 -39.99 62.19 27.65
C PHE A 497 -41.03 61.21 27.10
N TYR A 498 -41.44 61.38 25.84
CA TYR A 498 -42.59 60.68 25.27
C TYR A 498 -42.32 60.04 23.89
N GLU A 499 -41.12 60.18 23.30
CA GLU A 499 -40.87 59.65 21.96
C GLU A 499 -40.98 58.12 21.91
N ASP A 500 -40.55 57.43 22.97
CA ASP A 500 -40.71 55.98 23.11
C ASP A 500 -42.20 55.59 23.20
N ASP A 501 -42.97 56.28 24.04
CA ASP A 501 -44.42 56.04 24.18
C ASP A 501 -45.19 56.35 22.88
N TRP A 502 -44.85 57.43 22.17
CA TRP A 502 -45.46 57.77 20.87
C TRP A 502 -45.15 56.72 19.81
N TYR A 503 -43.92 56.24 19.74
CA TYR A 503 -43.54 55.16 18.83
C TYR A 503 -44.37 53.88 19.10
N LEU A 504 -44.51 53.47 20.36
CA LEU A 504 -45.33 52.31 20.71
C LEU A 504 -46.81 52.48 20.33
N MET A 505 -47.33 53.70 20.44
CA MET A 505 -48.69 54.02 20.02
C MET A 505 -48.89 54.07 18.51
N GLU A 506 -47.88 54.53 17.76
CA GLU A 506 -47.86 54.57 16.29
C GLU A 506 -47.69 53.16 15.70
N HIS A 507 -47.06 52.26 16.46
CA HIS A 507 -46.82 50.86 16.09
C HIS A 507 -47.55 49.89 17.05
N PRO A 508 -48.90 49.90 17.11
CA PRO A 508 -49.66 49.15 18.11
C PRO A 508 -49.49 47.63 17.99
N GLU A 509 -49.29 47.12 16.78
CA GLU A 509 -49.03 45.69 16.56
C GLU A 509 -47.63 45.28 17.04
N PHE A 510 -46.62 46.14 16.89
CA PHE A 510 -45.28 45.94 17.47
C PHE A 510 -45.35 45.89 19.01
N TYR A 511 -46.00 46.88 19.61
CA TYR A 511 -46.18 46.94 21.06
C TYR A 511 -46.92 45.70 21.61
N ASN A 512 -47.96 45.23 20.91
CA ASN A 512 -48.65 43.99 21.28
C ASN A 512 -47.72 42.77 21.23
N GLN A 513 -46.84 42.68 20.22
CA GLN A 513 -45.86 41.60 20.12
C GLN A 513 -44.82 41.66 21.26
N MET A 514 -44.36 42.86 21.64
CA MET A 514 -43.45 43.05 22.79
C MET A 514 -44.07 42.51 24.09
N LEU A 515 -45.38 42.65 24.28
CA LEU A 515 -46.11 42.09 25.42
C LEU A 515 -46.32 40.57 25.32
N ILE A 516 -46.69 40.07 24.14
CA ILE A 516 -46.90 38.63 23.90
C ILE A 516 -45.61 37.85 24.18
N GLN A 517 -44.49 38.35 23.69
CA GLN A 517 -43.15 37.77 23.85
C GLN A 517 -42.54 38.06 25.23
N LYS A 518 -43.27 38.74 26.13
CA LYS A 518 -42.85 39.11 27.49
C LYS A 518 -41.57 39.94 27.57
N ILE A 519 -41.21 40.61 26.48
CA ILE A 519 -40.13 41.61 26.45
C ILE A 519 -40.56 42.81 27.29
N PHE A 520 -41.83 43.19 27.18
CA PHE A 520 -42.51 43.99 28.19
C PHE A 520 -43.33 43.12 29.13
N THR A 521 -43.02 43.21 30.42
CA THR A 521 -43.73 42.49 31.49
C THR A 521 -44.91 43.28 32.04
N THR A 522 -44.99 44.58 31.74
CA THR A 522 -46.06 45.48 32.18
C THR A 522 -46.56 46.32 31.01
N ARG A 523 -47.85 46.62 30.99
CA ARG A 523 -48.42 47.55 30.01
C ARG A 523 -47.97 48.96 30.37
N ARG A 524 -47.41 49.67 29.39
CA ARG A 524 -47.18 51.11 29.44
C ARG A 524 -48.49 51.85 29.67
N ASP A 525 -48.43 52.89 30.49
CA ASP A 525 -49.57 53.75 30.80
C ASP A 525 -49.56 54.97 29.89
N PHE A 526 -50.32 54.90 28.79
CA PHE A 526 -50.40 55.99 27.82
C PHE A 526 -51.37 57.11 28.21
N ARG A 527 -52.00 57.06 29.40
CA ARG A 527 -53.04 58.04 29.79
C ARG A 527 -52.55 59.48 29.85
N LEU A 528 -51.28 59.68 30.19
CA LEU A 528 -50.65 61.01 30.31
C LEU A 528 -49.69 61.30 29.15
N VAL A 529 -49.83 60.58 28.04
CA VAL A 529 -49.06 60.82 26.82
C VAL A 529 -49.78 61.90 25.98
N PRO A 530 -49.08 62.95 25.53
CA PRO A 530 -49.67 64.02 24.73
C PRO A 530 -50.24 63.54 23.41
N MET A 531 -51.50 63.90 23.15
CA MET A 531 -52.26 63.47 21.98
C MET A 531 -53.16 64.59 21.47
N LYS A 532 -53.46 64.54 20.18
CA LYS A 532 -54.48 65.37 19.53
C LYS A 532 -55.41 64.48 18.72
N ASP A 533 -56.72 64.67 18.89
CA ASP A 533 -57.74 63.86 18.22
C ASP A 533 -57.57 62.33 18.41
N GLY A 534 -57.05 61.93 19.58
CA GLY A 534 -56.81 60.52 19.92
C GLY A 534 -55.58 59.89 19.26
N ARG A 535 -54.67 60.70 18.68
CA ARG A 535 -53.41 60.24 18.09
C ARG A 535 -52.21 60.90 18.77
N PRO A 536 -51.04 60.23 18.83
CA PRO A 536 -49.77 60.82 19.23
C PRO A 536 -49.53 62.19 18.58
N ASP A 537 -49.21 63.21 19.39
CA ASP A 537 -48.92 64.57 18.89
C ASP A 537 -47.70 65.19 19.56
N ARG A 538 -46.59 65.22 18.81
CA ARG A 538 -45.29 65.76 19.22
C ARG A 538 -45.33 67.28 19.48
N VAL A 539 -46.25 68.02 18.85
CA VAL A 539 -46.40 69.47 19.04
C VAL A 539 -47.05 69.76 20.38
N VAL A 540 -48.15 69.07 20.72
CA VAL A 540 -48.80 69.16 22.03
C VAL A 540 -47.84 68.74 23.13
N GLY A 541 -47.06 67.67 22.91
CA GLY A 541 -46.06 67.24 23.89
C GLY A 541 -44.94 68.24 24.13
N ARG A 542 -44.41 68.88 23.09
CA ARG A 542 -43.41 69.95 23.25
C ARG A 542 -43.97 71.13 24.04
N LYS A 543 -45.20 71.56 23.74
CA LYS A 543 -45.89 72.60 24.51
C LYS A 543 -46.08 72.20 25.97
N TYR A 544 -46.38 70.93 26.26
CA TYR A 544 -46.50 70.46 27.64
C TYR A 544 -45.16 70.51 28.38
N VAL A 545 -44.06 70.12 27.74
CA VAL A 545 -42.71 70.24 28.30
C VAL A 545 -42.34 71.71 28.55
N ASP A 546 -42.67 72.62 27.64
CA ASP A 546 -42.48 74.06 27.81
C ASP A 546 -43.31 74.60 28.99
N TYR A 547 -44.57 74.17 29.11
CA TYR A 547 -45.44 74.50 30.25
C TYR A 547 -44.84 74.03 31.58
N LEU A 548 -44.31 72.80 31.64
CA LEU A 548 -43.67 72.26 32.85
C LEU A 548 -42.40 73.03 33.23
N SER A 549 -41.71 73.59 32.23
CA SER A 549 -40.49 74.39 32.40
C SER A 549 -40.77 75.77 33.00
N ILE A 550 -42.02 76.26 32.98
CA ILE A 550 -42.44 77.47 33.72
C ILE A 550 -42.50 77.13 35.22
N LYS A 551 -41.40 77.32 35.94
CA LYS A 551 -41.32 77.01 37.38
C LYS A 551 -41.88 78.13 38.25
N ASN A 552 -42.65 77.77 39.27
CA ASN A 552 -43.09 78.67 40.35
C ASN A 552 -43.84 79.94 39.90
N ASN A 553 -44.56 79.90 38.78
CA ASN A 553 -45.36 81.03 38.30
C ASN A 553 -46.70 80.57 37.70
N GLN A 554 -47.75 80.54 38.52
CA GLN A 554 -49.07 80.06 38.11
C GLN A 554 -49.72 80.97 37.05
N SER A 555 -49.54 82.30 37.16
CA SER A 555 -50.12 83.24 36.20
C SER A 555 -49.53 83.08 34.80
N LEU A 556 -48.22 82.83 34.67
CA LEU A 556 -47.60 82.52 33.38
C LEU A 556 -48.02 81.16 32.84
N ARG A 557 -48.23 80.16 33.70
CA ARG A 557 -48.75 78.85 33.33
C ARG A 557 -50.17 78.94 32.76
N ASP A 558 -51.05 79.70 33.41
CA ASP A 558 -52.44 79.88 32.95
C ASP A 558 -52.48 80.66 31.64
N GLN A 559 -51.65 81.70 31.48
CA GLN A 559 -51.53 82.43 30.21
C GLN A 559 -50.99 81.52 29.09
N PHE A 560 -49.96 80.72 29.36
CA PHE A 560 -49.41 79.78 28.38
C PHE A 560 -50.45 78.75 27.91
N ARG A 561 -51.32 78.29 28.81
CA ARG A 561 -52.45 77.41 28.48
C ARG A 561 -53.48 78.11 27.59
N ILE A 562 -53.84 79.36 27.90
CA ILE A 562 -54.75 80.17 27.06
C ILE A 562 -54.19 80.36 25.65
N ASP A 563 -52.89 80.61 25.54
CA ASP A 563 -52.21 80.84 24.25
C ASP A 563 -52.00 79.55 23.45
N ASN A 564 -52.07 78.39 24.10
CA ASN A 564 -51.90 77.06 23.51
C ASN A 564 -53.14 76.20 23.74
N THR A 565 -54.24 76.57 23.07
CA THR A 565 -55.56 75.92 23.22
C THR A 565 -55.56 74.40 23.05
N ASP A 566 -54.76 73.88 22.12
CA ASP A 566 -54.58 72.43 21.91
C ASP A 566 -53.93 71.71 23.10
N LEU A 567 -52.97 72.36 23.78
CA LEU A 567 -52.41 71.87 25.03
C LEU A 567 -53.44 71.90 26.15
N ASP A 568 -54.20 72.99 26.29
CA ASP A 568 -55.21 73.10 27.35
C ASP A 568 -56.32 72.06 27.17
N GLU A 569 -56.81 71.88 25.93
CA GLU A 569 -57.80 70.86 25.57
C GLU A 569 -57.33 69.45 25.92
N TRP A 570 -56.10 69.10 25.55
CA TRP A 570 -55.52 67.80 25.92
C TRP A 570 -55.40 67.67 27.44
N GLY A 571 -54.80 68.65 28.13
CA GLY A 571 -54.57 68.59 29.58
C GLY A 571 -55.86 68.52 30.41
N VAL A 572 -56.95 69.14 29.93
CA VAL A 572 -58.29 68.97 30.50
C VAL A 572 -58.82 67.56 30.23
N SER A 573 -58.66 67.05 29.00
CA SER A 573 -59.17 65.73 28.61
C SER A 573 -58.57 64.57 29.41
N VAL A 574 -57.29 64.68 29.78
CA VAL A 574 -56.57 63.68 30.59
C VAL A 574 -56.58 63.99 32.10
N GLY A 575 -57.23 65.09 32.51
CA GLY A 575 -57.46 65.43 33.91
C GLY A 575 -56.24 66.00 34.66
N ILE A 576 -55.26 66.56 33.94
CA ILE A 576 -54.10 67.23 34.56
C ILE A 576 -54.55 68.54 35.22
N TRP A 577 -55.52 69.23 34.64
CA TRP A 577 -56.10 70.45 35.18
C TRP A 577 -57.57 70.63 34.75
N THR A 578 -58.27 71.55 35.40
CA THR A 578 -59.59 72.02 34.97
C THR A 578 -59.43 73.13 33.94
N ARG A 579 -60.36 73.23 32.99
CA ARG A 579 -60.39 74.26 31.95
C ARG A 579 -60.19 75.65 32.57
N THR A 580 -59.21 76.40 32.06
CA THR A 580 -58.93 77.78 32.51
C THR A 580 -60.07 78.71 32.14
#